data_AF-A0A075VAH8-F1
#
_entry.id   AF-A0A075VAH8-F1
#
_cell.length_a   1.000
_cell.length_b   1.000
_cell.length_c   1.000
_cell.angle_alpha   90.00
_cell.angle_beta   90.00
_cell.angle_gamma   90.00
#
_symmetry.space_group_name_H-M   'P 1'
#
loop_
_entity.id
_entity.type
_entity.pdbx_description
1 polymer ?
#
loop_
_entity_poly.entity_id
_entity_poly.type
_entity_poly.pdbx_seq_one_letter_code
_entity_poly.pdbx_strand_id
1 'polypeptide(L)'
;MTEPILGRVFELDVPLVLPPQPRRRGGKAVNRTRPQKLCPYNLNWKLHWAKHAEHKRVIAEAVTWRARAARIPKADHLTVQLHWAPGDNTSADTDNLAASAKPAYDALARPTRKTTGAQWTGLQLVPDDSPRYMTKLGAVIHPGPQHTRRLWLTVQIGCVCCAGGDHQLEEDRAGE
;
A
#
# COMPACT_ATOMS: atom_id res chain seq x y z
N MET A 1 -5.54 30.83 -4.12
CA MET A 1 -6.81 30.08 -4.27
C MET A 1 -6.44 28.62 -4.17
N THR A 2 -6.80 27.96 -3.06
CA THR A 2 -6.40 26.58 -2.78
C THR A 2 -7.48 25.66 -3.34
N GLU A 3 -7.14 24.81 -4.30
CA GLU A 3 -8.10 23.83 -4.82
C GLU A 3 -8.58 22.89 -3.69
N PRO A 4 -9.85 22.45 -3.72
CA PRO A 4 -10.36 21.51 -2.73
C PRO A 4 -9.55 20.21 -2.81
N ILE A 5 -9.00 19.79 -1.66
CA ILE A 5 -8.18 18.56 -1.55
C ILE A 5 -9.05 17.29 -1.63
N LEU A 6 -10.37 17.44 -1.45
CA LEU A 6 -11.35 16.36 -1.56
C LEU A 6 -11.36 15.78 -2.98
N GLY A 7 -11.32 14.46 -3.07
CA GLY A 7 -11.27 13.76 -4.37
C GLY A 7 -9.89 13.75 -5.03
N ARG A 8 -8.87 14.40 -4.45
CA ARG A 8 -7.50 14.31 -4.97
C ARG A 8 -6.98 12.89 -4.82
N VAL A 9 -6.45 12.35 -5.92
CA VAL A 9 -5.77 11.06 -5.97
C VAL A 9 -4.27 11.26 -5.89
N PHE A 10 -3.63 10.57 -4.95
CA PHE A 10 -2.19 10.51 -4.80
C PHE A 10 -1.70 9.15 -5.26
N GLU A 11 -0.62 9.13 -6.04
CA GLU A 11 0.06 7.90 -6.41
C GLU A 11 1.32 7.73 -5.55
N LEU A 12 1.39 6.59 -4.86
CA LEU A 12 2.52 6.22 -4.05
C LEU A 12 3.14 4.95 -4.64
N ASP A 13 4.35 5.06 -5.16
CA ASP A 13 5.06 3.85 -5.58
C ASP A 13 5.19 2.88 -4.39
N VAL A 14 5.17 1.58 -4.67
CA VAL A 14 5.39 0.51 -3.71
C VAL A 14 6.60 -0.29 -4.20
N PRO A 15 7.62 -0.55 -3.37
CA PRO A 15 8.81 -1.23 -3.82
C PRO A 15 8.49 -2.67 -4.24
N LEU A 16 9.04 -3.07 -5.38
CA LEU A 16 9.12 -4.46 -5.77
C LEU A 16 10.23 -5.15 -4.98
N VAL A 17 10.04 -6.42 -4.66
CA VAL A 17 11.00 -7.20 -3.90
C VAL A 17 11.53 -8.36 -4.72
N LEU A 18 12.70 -8.86 -4.33
CA LEU A 18 13.30 -10.04 -4.96
C LEU A 18 12.57 -11.30 -4.48
N PRO A 19 12.15 -12.20 -5.39
CA PRO A 19 11.54 -13.45 -5.02
C PRO A 19 12.52 -14.41 -4.32
N PRO A 20 12.03 -15.41 -3.58
CA PRO A 20 12.88 -16.48 -3.07
C PRO A 20 13.63 -17.16 -4.21
N GLN A 21 14.92 -17.45 -3.98
CA GLN A 21 15.72 -18.27 -4.89
C GLN A 21 15.07 -19.67 -5.02
N PRO A 22 14.92 -20.20 -6.25
CA PRO A 22 14.38 -21.54 -6.43
C PRO A 22 15.26 -22.56 -5.70
N ARG A 23 14.66 -23.42 -4.87
CA ARG A 23 15.39 -24.54 -4.25
C ARG A 23 15.91 -25.47 -5.34
N ARG A 24 17.16 -25.90 -5.23
CA ARG A 24 17.74 -26.93 -6.12
C ARG A 24 16.87 -28.18 -6.06
N ARG A 25 16.23 -28.54 -7.18
CA ARG A 25 15.56 -29.84 -7.33
C ARG A 25 16.49 -30.74 -8.15
N GLY A 26 17.05 -31.78 -7.51
CA GLY A 26 17.75 -32.87 -8.20
C GLY A 26 19.11 -32.55 -8.84
N GLY A 27 20.00 -31.79 -8.18
CA GLY A 27 21.41 -31.67 -8.58
C GLY A 27 21.71 -30.88 -9.86
N LYS A 28 20.72 -30.63 -10.73
CA LYS A 28 20.90 -29.77 -11.91
C LYS A 28 21.01 -28.31 -11.47
N ALA A 29 22.10 -27.66 -11.84
CA ALA A 29 22.29 -26.24 -11.62
C ALA A 29 21.18 -25.49 -12.37
N VAL A 30 20.28 -24.84 -11.63
CA VAL A 30 19.41 -23.81 -12.21
C VAL A 30 20.34 -22.78 -12.84
N ASN A 31 20.12 -22.45 -14.11
CA ASN A 31 20.96 -21.54 -14.89
C ASN A 31 21.06 -20.19 -14.14
N ARG A 32 22.14 -20.00 -13.38
CA ARG A 32 22.33 -18.88 -12.42
C ARG A 32 22.42 -17.51 -13.10
N THR A 33 22.49 -17.51 -14.43
CA THR A 33 22.74 -16.34 -15.27
C THR A 33 21.48 -15.52 -15.55
N ARG A 34 20.26 -16.03 -15.30
CA ARG A 34 19.05 -15.23 -15.49
C ARG A 34 18.84 -14.31 -14.28
N PRO A 35 18.88 -12.98 -14.46
CA PRO A 35 18.58 -12.07 -13.36
C PRO A 35 17.14 -12.31 -12.89
N GLN A 36 16.96 -12.40 -11.57
CA GLN A 36 15.63 -12.52 -11.01
C GLN A 36 14.84 -11.24 -11.30
N LYS A 37 13.61 -11.40 -11.81
CA LYS A 37 12.71 -10.28 -12.02
C LYS A 37 12.12 -9.86 -10.67
N LEU A 38 12.26 -8.57 -10.34
CA LEU A 38 11.56 -7.96 -9.21
C LEU A 38 10.04 -8.11 -9.40
N CYS A 39 9.32 -8.41 -8.33
CA CYS A 39 7.88 -8.60 -8.37
C CYS A 39 7.24 -8.17 -7.05
N PRO A 40 5.90 -8.02 -7.01
CA PRO A 40 5.19 -7.77 -5.78
C PRO A 40 5.48 -8.89 -4.79
N TYR A 41 5.60 -8.53 -3.52
CA TYR A 41 5.65 -9.50 -2.45
C TYR A 41 4.33 -10.28 -2.43
N ASN A 42 4.44 -11.61 -2.45
CA ASN A 42 3.35 -12.54 -2.73
C ASN A 42 3.11 -13.47 -1.53
N LEU A 43 1.84 -13.80 -1.26
CA LEU A 43 1.39 -14.74 -0.22
C LEU A 43 1.93 -16.17 -0.39
N ASN A 44 2.12 -16.62 -1.63
CA ASN A 44 2.52 -17.99 -1.95
C ASN A 44 4.02 -18.26 -1.73
N TRP A 45 4.79 -17.26 -1.31
CA TRP A 45 6.22 -17.44 -1.05
C TRP A 45 6.46 -18.19 0.24
N LYS A 46 7.10 -19.35 0.16
CA LYS A 46 7.51 -20.16 1.31
C LYS A 46 8.80 -19.64 1.94
N LEU A 47 8.77 -18.41 2.46
CA LEU A 47 9.91 -17.76 3.10
C LEU A 47 9.94 -18.05 4.61
N HIS A 48 11.11 -17.86 5.22
CA HIS A 48 11.23 -17.81 6.67
C HIS A 48 10.47 -16.58 7.21
N TRP A 49 9.85 -16.68 8.38
CA TRP A 49 9.04 -15.60 8.98
C TRP A 49 9.82 -14.27 9.08
N ALA A 50 11.13 -14.32 9.35
CA ALA A 50 11.97 -13.14 9.41
C ALA A 50 12.09 -12.42 8.06
N LYS A 51 12.12 -13.16 6.95
CA LYS A 51 12.13 -12.59 5.59
C LYS A 51 10.78 -12.02 5.19
N HIS A 52 9.69 -12.66 5.61
CA HIS A 52 8.35 -12.08 5.48
C HIS A 52 8.26 -10.74 6.24
N ALA A 53 8.79 -10.67 7.46
CA ALA A 53 8.82 -9.43 8.24
C ALA A 53 9.69 -8.35 7.57
N GLU A 54 10.85 -8.72 7.03
CA GLU A 54 11.73 -7.81 6.30
C GLU A 54 11.05 -7.18 5.08
N HIS A 55 10.38 -7.97 4.24
CA HIS A 55 9.66 -7.43 3.07
C HIS A 55 8.50 -6.51 3.47
N LYS A 56 7.73 -6.90 4.49
CA LYS A 56 6.65 -6.05 5.02
C LYS A 56 7.19 -4.71 5.52
N ARG A 57 8.33 -4.72 6.24
CA ARG A 57 8.99 -3.51 6.73
C ARG A 57 9.44 -2.60 5.59
N VAL A 58 10.10 -3.15 4.57
CA VAL A 58 10.58 -2.39 3.40
C VAL A 58 9.40 -1.72 2.68
N ILE A 59 8.29 -2.43 2.50
CA ILE A 59 7.09 -1.88 1.87
C ILE A 59 6.51 -0.74 2.72
N ALA A 60 6.32 -0.98 4.02
CA ALA A 60 5.74 0.00 4.94
C ALA A 60 6.59 1.28 5.05
N GLU A 61 7.91 1.15 5.13
CA GLU A 61 8.85 2.27 5.14
C GLU A 61 8.75 3.09 3.86
N ALA A 62 8.82 2.46 2.70
CA ALA A 62 8.76 3.16 1.42
C ALA A 62 7.44 3.91 1.24
N VAL A 63 6.32 3.29 1.57
CA VAL A 63 4.99 3.92 1.50
C VAL A 63 4.90 5.10 2.47
N THR A 64 5.39 4.94 3.70
CA THR A 64 5.44 6.03 4.69
C THR A 64 6.24 7.23 4.17
N TRP A 65 7.44 7.01 3.65
CA TRP A 65 8.27 8.09 3.13
C TRP A 65 7.64 8.77 1.92
N ARG A 66 7.04 8.01 1.02
CA ARG A 66 6.37 8.54 -0.18
C ARG A 66 5.11 9.32 0.17
N ALA A 67 4.29 8.84 1.10
CA ALA A 67 3.12 9.56 1.59
C ALA A 67 3.49 10.86 2.31
N ARG A 68 4.58 10.86 3.10
CA ARG A 68 5.14 12.11 3.68
C ARG A 68 5.58 13.08 2.61
N ALA A 69 6.34 12.61 1.62
CA ALA A 69 6.83 13.44 0.52
C ALA A 69 5.69 14.03 -0.30
N ALA A 70 4.63 13.25 -0.53
CA ALA A 70 3.41 13.69 -1.21
C ALA A 70 2.52 14.63 -0.36
N ARG A 71 2.85 14.84 0.92
CA ARG A 71 2.12 15.68 1.88
C ARG A 71 0.63 15.33 1.94
N ILE A 72 0.31 14.04 1.96
CA ILE A 72 -1.08 13.59 2.10
C ILE A 72 -1.58 14.07 3.49
N PRO A 73 -2.65 14.88 3.56
CA PRO A 73 -3.19 15.31 4.84
C PRO A 73 -3.87 14.16 5.57
N LYS A 74 -4.13 14.36 6.86
CA LYS A 74 -5.00 13.47 7.62
C LYS A 74 -6.44 13.56 7.09
N ALA A 75 -7.14 12.45 7.15
CA ALA A 75 -8.49 12.31 6.61
C ALA A 75 -9.35 11.45 7.54
N ASP A 76 -10.65 11.69 7.53
CA ASP A 76 -11.61 10.82 8.24
C ASP A 76 -11.73 9.49 7.52
N HIS A 77 -11.61 9.53 6.19
CA HIS A 77 -11.74 8.37 5.33
C HIS A 77 -10.79 8.42 4.13
N LEU A 78 -10.13 7.30 3.87
CA LEU A 78 -9.29 7.07 2.70
C LEU A 78 -9.88 5.96 1.83
N THR A 79 -9.86 6.16 0.51
CA THR A 79 -10.07 5.07 -0.45
C THR A 79 -8.74 4.72 -1.09
N VAL A 80 -8.39 3.44 -1.09
CA VAL A 80 -7.09 2.98 -1.56
C VAL A 80 -7.24 1.87 -2.59
N GLN A 81 -6.38 1.88 -3.62
CA GLN A 81 -6.34 0.81 -4.62
C GLN A 81 -4.89 0.50 -5.02
N LEU A 82 -4.53 -0.78 -4.98
CA LEU A 82 -3.21 -1.24 -5.41
C LEU A 82 -3.24 -1.55 -6.90
N HIS A 83 -2.26 -1.04 -7.64
CA HIS A 83 -2.09 -1.27 -9.06
C HIS A 83 -0.76 -1.96 -9.36
N TRP A 84 -0.79 -2.99 -10.20
CA TRP A 84 0.39 -3.75 -10.60
C TRP A 84 0.51 -3.80 -12.13
N ALA A 85 1.61 -3.25 -12.65
CA ALA A 85 2.03 -3.42 -14.02
C ALA A 85 3.22 -4.38 -14.08
N PRO A 86 3.04 -5.63 -14.57
CA PRO A 86 4.14 -6.59 -14.70
C PRO A 86 5.15 -6.22 -15.80
N GLY A 87 4.74 -5.46 -16.82
CA GLY A 87 5.58 -5.14 -17.99
C GLY A 87 5.92 -6.36 -18.85
N ASP A 88 5.22 -7.46 -18.65
CA ASP A 88 5.20 -8.63 -19.53
C ASP A 88 3.77 -9.22 -19.56
N ASN A 89 3.53 -10.18 -20.45
CA ASN A 89 2.23 -10.85 -20.59
C ASN A 89 2.02 -11.95 -19.54
N THR A 90 2.65 -11.85 -18.38
CA THR A 90 2.51 -12.86 -17.33
C THR A 90 1.20 -12.65 -16.59
N SER A 91 0.37 -13.69 -16.53
CA SER A 91 -0.81 -13.70 -15.67
C SER A 91 -0.38 -13.67 -14.20
N ALA A 92 -0.99 -12.78 -13.42
CA ALA A 92 -0.79 -12.69 -11.99
C ALA A 92 -2.16 -12.68 -11.30
N ASP A 93 -2.26 -13.32 -10.14
CA ASP A 93 -3.51 -13.31 -9.36
C ASP A 93 -3.57 -12.04 -8.50
N THR A 94 -4.73 -11.40 -8.48
CA THR A 94 -4.98 -10.19 -7.67
C THR A 94 -4.80 -10.45 -6.18
N ASP A 95 -5.20 -11.63 -5.70
CA ASP A 95 -5.15 -11.99 -4.28
C ASP A 95 -3.72 -12.11 -3.77
N ASN A 96 -2.78 -12.52 -4.64
CA ASN A 96 -1.36 -12.57 -4.29
C ASN A 96 -0.80 -11.18 -3.99
N LEU A 97 -1.39 -10.12 -4.55
CA LEU A 97 -0.99 -8.74 -4.29
C LEU A 97 -1.40 -8.28 -2.89
N ALA A 98 -2.33 -8.95 -2.21
CA ALA A 98 -2.74 -8.63 -0.84
C ALA A 98 -1.55 -8.69 0.14
N ALA A 99 -0.56 -9.55 -0.11
CA ALA A 99 0.68 -9.59 0.66
C ALA A 99 1.46 -8.26 0.61
N SER A 100 1.46 -7.58 -0.54
CA SER A 100 2.06 -6.26 -0.71
C SER A 100 1.12 -5.14 -0.24
N ALA A 101 -0.18 -5.32 -0.46
CA ALA A 101 -1.20 -4.33 -0.14
C ALA A 101 -1.33 -4.09 1.36
N LYS A 102 -1.40 -5.16 2.15
CA LYS A 102 -1.59 -5.07 3.61
C LYS A 102 -0.53 -4.20 4.32
N PRO A 103 0.78 -4.43 4.17
CA PRO A 103 1.78 -3.57 4.81
C PRO A 103 1.76 -2.12 4.29
N ALA A 104 1.31 -1.89 3.05
CA ALA A 104 1.12 -0.53 2.53
C ALA A 104 -0.06 0.17 3.22
N TYR A 105 -1.19 -0.51 3.42
CA TYR A 105 -2.36 0.01 4.14
C TYR A 105 -2.04 0.27 5.62
N ASP A 106 -1.37 -0.69 6.26
CA ASP A 106 -0.93 -0.56 7.66
C ASP A 106 -0.02 0.67 7.85
N ALA A 107 0.84 0.99 6.87
CA ALA A 107 1.72 2.17 6.92
C ALA A 107 0.96 3.51 6.86
N LEU A 108 -0.18 3.57 6.16
CA LEU A 108 -1.01 4.78 6.12
C LEU A 108 -1.78 4.98 7.43
N ALA A 109 -2.28 3.90 8.02
CA ALA A 109 -3.19 3.95 9.17
C ALA A 109 -2.49 3.87 10.53
N ARG A 110 -1.51 2.99 10.71
CA ARG A 110 -0.98 2.70 12.06
C ARG A 110 0.00 3.79 12.49
N PRO A 111 -0.10 4.29 13.73
CA PRO A 111 0.90 5.19 14.28
C PRO A 111 2.22 4.45 14.51
N THR A 112 3.32 5.19 14.36
CA THR A 112 4.66 4.74 14.75
C THR A 112 4.73 4.55 16.26
N ARG A 113 4.65 3.32 16.79
CA ARG A 113 4.95 3.05 18.21
C ARG A 113 6.45 2.78 18.37
N LYS A 114 7.19 3.72 18.96
CA LYS A 114 8.47 3.43 19.61
C LYS A 114 8.15 2.77 20.94
N THR A 115 8.28 1.45 21.03
CA THR A 115 8.17 0.78 22.34
C THR A 115 9.48 0.10 22.73
N THR A 116 10.30 -0.35 21.77
CA THR A 116 11.59 -1.00 22.07
C THR A 116 12.49 -1.02 20.82
N GLY A 117 13.07 0.11 20.43
CA GLY A 117 14.11 0.19 19.39
C GLY A 117 13.73 -0.20 17.93
N ALA A 118 12.63 -0.92 17.70
CA ALA A 118 12.11 -1.28 16.40
C ALA A 118 11.02 -0.28 15.97
N GLN A 119 11.41 0.66 15.11
CA GLN A 119 10.55 1.71 14.60
C GLN A 119 9.57 1.14 13.56
N TRP A 120 8.27 1.14 13.88
CA TRP A 120 7.23 0.87 12.88
C TRP A 120 6.87 2.16 12.17
N THR A 121 7.18 2.25 10.89
CA THR A 121 6.97 3.42 10.04
C THR A 121 5.51 3.48 9.64
N GLY A 122 4.76 4.37 10.26
CA GLY A 122 3.39 4.65 9.86
C GLY A 122 2.95 6.07 10.21
N LEU A 123 2.01 6.60 9.43
CA LEU A 123 1.68 8.03 9.41
C LEU A 123 0.46 8.45 10.21
N GLN A 124 -0.41 7.50 10.51
CA GLN A 124 -1.71 7.80 11.13
C GLN A 124 -2.45 8.89 10.34
N LEU A 125 -2.56 8.68 9.02
CA LEU A 125 -3.42 9.51 8.16
C LEU A 125 -4.90 9.30 8.49
N VAL A 126 -5.23 8.09 8.92
CA VAL A 126 -6.52 7.67 9.48
C VAL A 126 -6.30 7.00 10.84
N PRO A 127 -7.34 6.88 11.70
CA PRO A 127 -7.21 6.23 13.01
C PRO A 127 -6.77 4.75 12.97
N ASP A 128 -7.32 3.96 12.05
CA ASP A 128 -6.94 2.56 11.81
C ASP A 128 -7.26 2.11 10.37
N ASP A 129 -6.89 0.88 10.00
CA ASP A 129 -7.11 0.33 8.65
C ASP A 129 -8.46 -0.39 8.49
N SER A 130 -9.39 -0.21 9.44
CA SER A 130 -10.72 -0.83 9.37
C SER A 130 -11.56 -0.24 8.24
N PRO A 131 -12.59 -0.96 7.77
CA PRO A 131 -13.50 -0.47 6.73
C PRO A 131 -14.17 0.86 7.05
N ARG A 132 -14.26 1.24 8.34
CA ARG A 132 -14.82 2.54 8.77
C ARG A 132 -13.99 3.72 8.27
N TYR A 133 -12.67 3.61 8.31
CA TYR A 133 -11.76 4.73 7.94
C TYR A 133 -11.01 4.48 6.63
N MET A 134 -11.00 3.25 6.12
CA MET A 134 -10.28 2.92 4.90
C MET A 134 -11.07 1.95 4.01
N THR A 135 -11.56 2.45 2.88
CA THR A 135 -12.09 1.60 1.81
C THR A 135 -10.94 1.02 1.00
N LYS A 136 -10.83 -0.32 0.96
CA LYS A 136 -9.80 -1.05 0.22
C LYS A 136 -10.42 -1.61 -1.05
N LEU A 137 -10.16 -0.99 -2.19
CA LEU A 137 -10.62 -1.48 -3.48
C LEU A 137 -9.79 -2.70 -3.93
N GLY A 138 -10.40 -3.55 -4.76
CA GLY A 138 -9.73 -4.69 -5.37
C GLY A 138 -8.50 -4.24 -6.18
N ALA A 139 -7.42 -5.02 -6.09
CA ALA A 139 -6.19 -4.71 -6.81
C ALA A 139 -6.40 -4.80 -8.33
N VAL A 140 -5.79 -3.88 -9.07
CA VAL A 140 -5.88 -3.82 -10.53
C VAL A 140 -4.55 -4.25 -11.14
N ILE A 141 -4.61 -5.13 -12.11
CA ILE A 141 -3.45 -5.56 -12.88
C ILE A 141 -3.53 -4.90 -14.25
N HIS A 142 -2.45 -4.27 -14.67
CA HIS A 142 -2.29 -3.60 -15.96
C HIS A 142 -1.39 -4.47 -16.86
N PRO A 143 -1.94 -5.51 -17.52
CA PRO A 143 -1.14 -6.45 -18.30
C PRO A 143 -0.58 -5.78 -19.56
N GLY A 144 0.53 -6.34 -20.04
CA GLY A 144 1.09 -5.98 -21.35
C GLY A 144 2.49 -5.41 -21.28
N PRO A 145 3.28 -5.57 -22.36
CA PRO A 145 4.66 -5.09 -22.44
C PRO A 145 4.76 -3.56 -22.52
N GLN A 146 3.66 -2.87 -22.83
CA GLN A 146 3.63 -1.41 -22.95
C GLN A 146 3.82 -0.68 -21.62
N HIS A 147 3.64 -1.36 -20.48
CA HIS A 147 3.79 -0.75 -19.17
C HIS A 147 5.18 -1.01 -18.59
N THR A 148 5.82 0.05 -18.07
CA THR A 148 7.00 -0.14 -17.22
C THR A 148 6.62 -0.93 -15.98
N ARG A 149 7.46 -1.90 -15.61
CA ARG A 149 7.23 -2.74 -14.43
C ARG A 149 7.12 -1.87 -13.17
N ARG A 150 5.93 -1.77 -12.59
CA ARG A 150 5.62 -0.83 -11.50
C ARG A 150 4.52 -1.38 -10.60
N LEU A 151 4.70 -1.24 -9.29
CA LEU A 151 3.65 -1.43 -8.30
C LEU A 151 3.42 -0.09 -7.62
N TRP A 152 2.17 0.36 -7.56
CA TRP A 152 1.84 1.63 -6.93
C TRP A 152 0.48 1.55 -6.25
N LEU A 153 0.30 2.42 -5.26
CA LEU A 153 -0.90 2.57 -4.48
C LEU A 153 -1.54 3.91 -4.82
N THR A 154 -2.79 3.91 -5.24
CA THR A 154 -3.59 5.13 -5.32
C THR A 154 -4.26 5.36 -3.96
N VAL A 155 -4.24 6.62 -3.52
CA VAL A 155 -4.87 7.06 -2.27
C VAL A 155 -5.75 8.25 -2.60
N GLN A 156 -7.05 8.09 -2.41
CA GLN A 156 -8.05 9.14 -2.58
C GLN A 156 -8.57 9.58 -1.22
N ILE A 157 -8.70 10.89 -1.05
CA ILE A 157 -9.22 11.49 0.19
C ILE A 157 -10.72 11.71 0.04
N GLY A 158 -11.51 11.03 0.88
CA GLY A 158 -12.97 11.15 0.88
C GLY A 158 -13.47 12.34 1.68
N CYS A 159 -12.97 12.52 2.91
CA CYS A 159 -13.25 13.65 3.78
C CYS A 159 -11.99 14.04 4.55
N VAL A 160 -11.65 15.32 4.60
CA VAL A 160 -10.47 15.83 5.33
C VAL A 160 -10.94 16.17 6.75
N CYS A 161 -10.26 15.65 7.77
CA CYS A 161 -10.51 16.11 9.14
C CYS A 161 -10.15 17.60 9.20
N CYS A 162 -11.14 18.49 9.28
CA CYS A 162 -10.90 19.88 9.63
C CYS A 162 -10.39 19.89 11.07
N ALA A 163 -9.08 19.95 11.26
CA ALA A 163 -8.49 20.23 12.57
C ALA A 163 -8.80 21.71 12.91
N GLY A 164 -10.01 21.96 13.43
CA GLY A 164 -10.53 23.26 13.83
C GLY A 164 -11.80 23.64 13.08
N GLY A 165 -12.96 23.41 13.69
CA GLY A 165 -14.25 23.89 13.22
C GLY A 165 -15.39 23.01 13.68
N ASP A 166 -16.06 23.43 14.77
CA ASP A 166 -17.35 22.91 15.17
C ASP A 166 -18.33 22.93 13.99
N HIS A 167 -18.75 21.76 13.55
CA HIS A 167 -20.03 21.61 12.88
C HIS A 167 -20.89 20.75 13.79
N GLN A 168 -21.56 21.43 14.72
CA GLN A 168 -22.82 20.94 15.26
C GLN A 168 -23.75 20.70 14.07
N LEU A 169 -24.17 19.45 13.92
CA LEU A 169 -25.34 19.09 13.15
C LEU A 169 -26.54 19.74 13.85
N GLU A 170 -26.95 20.90 13.35
CA GLU A 170 -28.17 21.59 13.75
C GLU A 170 -29.21 21.42 12.63
N GLU A 171 -29.67 20.19 12.44
CA GLU A 171 -30.88 19.89 11.65
C GLU A 171 -31.67 18.84 12.43
N ASP A 172 -32.63 19.31 13.23
CA ASP A 172 -33.93 18.67 13.49
C ASP A 172 -34.75 19.46 14.54
N ARG A 173 -35.03 20.74 14.24
CA ARG A 173 -36.16 21.49 14.82
C ARG A 173 -36.80 22.38 13.75
N ALA A 174 -37.41 21.75 12.76
CA ALA A 174 -38.45 22.37 11.95
C ALA A 174 -39.41 21.25 11.52
N GLY A 175 -40.56 21.18 12.19
CA GLY A 175 -41.58 20.17 11.94
C GLY A 175 -42.65 20.25 13.03
N GLU A 176 -43.47 21.30 12.89
CA GLU A 176 -44.82 21.54 13.43
C GLU A 176 -45.46 20.50 14.37
#